data_AF-A0A7V7QKZ0-F1
#
_entry.id   AF-A0A7V7QKZ0-F1
#
_cell.length_a   1.000
_cell.length_b   1.000
_cell.length_c   1.000
_cell.angle_alpha   90.00
_cell.angle_beta   90.00
_cell.angle_gamma   90.00
#
_symmetry.space_group_name_H-M   'P 1'
#
loop_
_entity.id
_entity.type
_entity.pdbx_description
1 polymer ?
#
loop_
_entity_poly.entity_id
_entity_poly.type
_entity_poly.pdbx_seq_one_letter_code
_entity_poly.pdbx_strand_id
1 'polypeptide(L)'
;MTILYIKILCIFIIFILVIGAFIYVRVRKQRNTFLMVEQSQKAAKLYDEFASRGFFYSSKDDAFYSTEDAPQSKFGNCQLYDDTMPLIGTIVDCEPIQFDFDNRHWLIEFWKGQYGMASGCQIGVYSTSNDTIKGPGFHGSFYESPDNKECCFISYTLKKKNKTLLSHASKECFSAGLKVGEFSNPSSLALKVCLTFPNKKMVLPFVGGLKAAGYAANEYRVLFHNVTVHFTKPHTTQPASRTRVQEAIIQQGNRFDCNKYSKLTKNCSNTLEKLILLKNINTELYEKVLKSFYSKELYSNYETISHL
;
A
#
# COMPACT_ATOMS: atom_id res chain seq x y z
N MET A 1 35.88 -10.35 -70.61
CA MET A 1 36.32 -9.37 -69.58
C MET A 1 35.14 -8.74 -68.83
N THR A 2 34.14 -8.18 -69.50
CA THR A 2 32.96 -7.54 -68.89
C THR A 2 32.16 -8.39 -67.90
N ILE A 3 31.89 -9.66 -68.20
CA ILE A 3 31.14 -10.58 -67.30
C ILE A 3 31.88 -10.83 -65.97
N LEU A 4 33.22 -10.86 -65.99
CA LEU A 4 34.04 -11.05 -64.79
C LEU A 4 33.98 -9.82 -63.87
N TYR A 5 34.05 -8.61 -64.45
CA TYR A 5 33.89 -7.36 -63.68
C TYR A 5 32.52 -7.25 -63.02
N ILE A 6 31.45 -7.64 -63.72
CA ILE A 6 30.08 -7.64 -63.16
C ILE A 6 30.00 -8.61 -61.97
N LYS A 7 30.56 -9.82 -62.07
CA LYS A 7 30.59 -10.78 -60.95
C LYS A 7 31.36 -10.26 -59.73
N ILE A 8 32.53 -9.64 -59.95
CA ILE A 8 33.33 -9.05 -58.86
C ILE A 8 32.57 -7.90 -58.19
N LEU A 9 31.91 -7.04 -58.97
CA LEU A 9 31.09 -5.95 -58.45
C LEU A 9 29.90 -6.49 -57.62
N CYS A 10 29.21 -7.52 -58.10
CA CYS A 10 28.13 -8.16 -57.35
C CYS A 10 28.62 -8.76 -56.02
N ILE A 11 29.77 -9.44 -56.00
CA ILE A 11 30.37 -10.00 -54.78
C ILE A 11 30.73 -8.87 -53.80
N PHE A 12 31.30 -7.78 -54.29
CA PHE A 12 31.66 -6.61 -53.47
C PHE A 12 30.42 -5.94 -52.86
N ILE A 13 29.33 -5.78 -53.62
CA ILE A 13 28.07 -5.24 -53.12
C ILE A 13 27.47 -6.17 -52.06
N ILE A 14 27.46 -7.49 -52.28
CA ILE A 14 26.97 -8.46 -51.30
C ILE A 14 27.81 -8.39 -50.01
N PHE A 15 29.14 -8.26 -50.13
CA PHE A 15 30.03 -8.12 -48.98
C PHE A 15 29.72 -6.85 -48.17
N ILE A 16 29.50 -5.70 -48.82
CA ILE A 16 29.08 -4.46 -48.15
C ILE A 16 27.73 -4.64 -47.45
N LEU A 17 26.75 -5.27 -48.09
CA LEU A 17 25.44 -5.52 -47.50
C LEU A 17 25.53 -6.43 -46.27
N VAL A 18 26.37 -7.48 -46.31
CA VAL A 18 26.62 -8.38 -45.17
C VAL A 18 27.30 -7.62 -44.02
N ILE A 19 28.30 -6.79 -44.30
CA ILE A 19 28.94 -5.94 -43.28
C ILE A 19 27.94 -4.95 -42.69
N GLY A 20 27.14 -4.29 -43.53
CA GLY A 20 26.11 -3.34 -43.10
C GLY A 20 25.06 -4.01 -42.21
N ALA A 21 24.57 -5.19 -42.59
CA ALA A 21 23.66 -5.99 -41.79
C ALA A 21 24.30 -6.42 -40.45
N PHE A 22 25.56 -6.85 -40.48
CA PHE A 22 26.30 -7.24 -39.28
C PHE A 22 26.49 -6.07 -38.30
N ILE A 23 26.89 -4.89 -38.80
CA ILE A 23 26.99 -3.66 -38.01
C ILE A 23 25.63 -3.26 -37.45
N TYR A 24 24.58 -3.27 -38.28
CA TYR A 24 23.21 -2.96 -37.85
C TYR A 24 22.75 -3.88 -36.72
N VAL A 25 22.96 -5.19 -36.84
CA VAL A 25 22.62 -6.17 -35.79
C VAL A 25 23.43 -5.93 -34.52
N ARG A 26 24.74 -5.67 -34.63
CA ARG A 26 25.61 -5.33 -33.49
C ARG A 26 25.15 -4.08 -32.76
N VAL A 27 24.93 -2.98 -33.48
CA VAL A 27 24.47 -1.70 -32.93
C VAL A 27 23.09 -1.85 -32.30
N ARG A 28 22.16 -2.54 -32.96
CA ARG A 28 20.82 -2.82 -32.41
C ARG A 28 20.90 -3.63 -31.12
N LYS A 29 21.74 -4.66 -31.07
CA LYS A 29 21.93 -5.48 -29.87
C LYS A 29 22.49 -4.65 -28.72
N GLN A 30 23.55 -3.86 -28.95
CA GLN A 30 24.14 -2.98 -27.94
C GLN A 30 23.13 -1.95 -27.42
N ARG A 31 22.37 -1.31 -28.32
CA ARG A 31 21.33 -0.34 -27.93
C ARG A 31 20.24 -1.00 -27.08
N ASN A 32 19.80 -2.19 -27.45
CA ASN A 32 18.81 -2.93 -26.67
C ASN A 32 19.36 -3.28 -25.28
N THR A 33 20.61 -3.76 -25.19
CA THR A 33 21.26 -4.03 -23.91
C THR A 33 21.36 -2.76 -23.05
N PHE A 34 21.75 -1.63 -23.64
CA PHE A 34 21.82 -0.35 -22.93
C PHE A 34 20.45 0.07 -22.38
N LEU A 35 19.39 0.01 -23.19
CA LEU A 35 18.03 0.34 -22.77
C LEU A 35 17.53 -0.57 -21.64
N MET A 36 17.84 -1.87 -21.69
CA MET A 36 17.48 -2.81 -20.63
C MET A 36 18.21 -2.49 -19.32
N VAL A 37 19.51 -2.18 -19.37
CA VAL A 37 20.29 -1.77 -18.20
C VAL A 37 19.77 -0.45 -17.62
N GLU A 38 19.46 0.52 -18.47
CA GLU A 38 18.91 1.81 -18.02
C GLU A 38 17.55 1.61 -17.34
N GLN A 39 16.67 0.77 -17.91
CA GLN A 39 15.37 0.47 -17.33
C GLN A 39 15.50 -0.30 -16.01
N SER A 40 16.45 -1.24 -15.90
CA SER A 40 16.68 -1.98 -14.65
C SER A 40 17.23 -1.06 -13.56
N GLN A 41 18.10 -0.12 -13.89
CA GLN A 41 18.60 0.88 -12.93
C GLN A 41 17.50 1.82 -12.45
N LYS A 42 16.61 2.28 -13.36
CA LYS A 42 15.45 3.10 -12.99
C LYS A 42 14.49 2.33 -12.08
N ALA A 43 14.25 1.06 -12.37
CA ALA A 43 13.45 0.17 -11.53
C ALA A 43 14.07 -0.02 -10.13
N ALA A 44 15.37 -0.32 -10.05
CA ALA A 44 16.09 -0.47 -8.78
C ALA A 44 15.93 0.76 -7.87
N LYS A 45 16.11 1.97 -8.44
CA LYS A 45 15.91 3.22 -7.68
C LYS A 45 14.48 3.37 -7.15
N LEU A 46 13.47 2.93 -7.90
CA LEU A 46 12.09 2.94 -7.42
C LEU A 46 11.90 1.93 -6.28
N TYR A 47 12.43 0.72 -6.42
CA TYR A 47 12.35 -0.28 -5.35
C TYR A 47 12.94 0.26 -4.05
N ASP A 48 14.13 0.87 -4.08
CA ASP A 48 14.76 1.47 -2.90
C ASP A 48 13.90 2.60 -2.31
N GLU A 49 13.30 3.42 -3.18
CA GLU A 49 12.45 4.54 -2.77
C GLU A 49 11.17 4.09 -2.05
N PHE A 50 10.52 3.02 -2.51
CA PHE A 50 9.35 2.45 -1.84
C PHE A 50 9.75 1.62 -0.61
N ALA A 51 10.88 0.90 -0.66
CA ALA A 51 11.39 0.14 0.49
C ALA A 51 11.68 1.06 1.67
N SER A 52 12.26 2.24 1.44
CA SER A 52 12.48 3.25 2.48
C SER A 52 11.20 3.78 3.15
N ARG A 53 10.03 3.57 2.51
CA ARG A 53 8.71 3.90 3.04
C ARG A 53 7.98 2.69 3.62
N GLY A 54 8.64 1.54 3.68
CA GLY A 54 8.10 0.29 4.19
C GLY A 54 7.27 -0.51 3.19
N PHE A 55 7.50 -0.37 1.88
CA PHE A 55 6.74 -1.08 0.85
C PHE A 55 7.59 -1.74 -0.21
N PHE A 56 7.14 -2.88 -0.72
CA PHE A 56 7.67 -3.52 -1.91
C PHE A 56 6.58 -3.65 -2.99
N TYR A 57 7.00 -3.70 -4.25
CA TYR A 57 6.10 -3.89 -5.39
C TYR A 57 6.02 -5.36 -5.81
N SER A 58 4.80 -5.89 -5.89
CA SER A 58 4.48 -7.21 -6.44
C SER A 58 4.10 -7.08 -7.91
N SER A 59 4.93 -7.62 -8.80
CA SER A 59 4.62 -7.67 -10.24
C SER A 59 3.44 -8.60 -10.57
N LYS A 60 3.20 -9.61 -9.73
CA LYS A 60 2.08 -10.56 -9.87
C LYS A 60 0.73 -9.87 -9.69
N ASP A 61 0.62 -8.99 -8.69
CA ASP A 61 -0.63 -8.30 -8.35
C ASP A 61 -0.68 -6.88 -8.91
N ASP A 62 0.44 -6.41 -9.47
CA ASP A 62 0.66 -5.04 -9.94
C ASP A 62 0.31 -4.02 -8.83
N ALA A 63 0.75 -4.32 -7.61
CA ALA A 63 0.38 -3.59 -6.39
C ALA A 63 1.54 -3.55 -5.41
N PHE A 64 1.41 -2.72 -4.38
CA PHE A 64 2.40 -2.57 -3.34
C PHE A 64 1.90 -3.17 -2.03
N TYR A 65 2.81 -3.78 -1.27
CA TYR A 65 2.53 -4.35 0.04
C TYR A 65 3.58 -3.89 1.05
N SER A 66 3.20 -3.87 2.32
CA SER A 66 4.14 -3.54 3.39
C SER A 66 5.31 -4.52 3.45
N THR A 67 6.49 -4.04 3.81
CA THR A 67 7.62 -4.87 4.23
C THR A 67 7.49 -5.23 5.70
N GLU A 68 8.14 -6.30 6.13
CA GLU A 68 8.23 -6.69 7.56
C GLU A 68 8.74 -5.54 8.44
N ASP A 69 9.73 -4.79 7.95
CA ASP A 69 10.35 -3.64 8.64
C ASP A 69 9.66 -2.29 8.38
N ALA A 70 8.39 -2.30 7.94
CA ALA A 70 7.66 -1.07 7.63
C ALA A 70 7.72 -0.09 8.82
N PRO A 71 8.20 1.14 8.65
CA PRO A 71 8.31 2.11 9.76
C PRO A 71 6.99 2.34 10.51
N GLN A 72 5.86 2.15 9.83
CA GLN A 72 4.50 2.22 10.35
C GLN A 72 4.23 1.24 11.50
N SER A 73 4.95 0.11 11.57
CA SER A 73 4.86 -0.79 12.73
C SER A 73 5.53 -0.18 13.97
N LYS A 74 6.56 0.65 13.80
CA LYS A 74 7.34 1.22 14.90
C LYS A 74 6.71 2.47 15.50
N PHE A 75 5.86 3.17 14.74
CA PHE A 75 5.24 4.42 15.20
C PHE A 75 3.99 4.22 16.08
N GLY A 76 3.65 2.98 16.43
CA GLY A 76 2.48 2.69 17.24
C GLY A 76 1.17 3.14 16.57
N ASN A 77 0.14 3.36 17.38
CA ASN A 77 -1.15 3.86 16.92
C ASN A 77 -1.91 4.61 18.01
N CYS A 78 -2.68 5.63 17.60
CA CYS A 78 -3.63 6.31 18.45
C CYS A 78 -4.72 6.99 17.61
N GLN A 79 -5.85 7.34 18.24
CA GLN A 79 -6.98 7.96 17.56
C GLN A 79 -6.63 9.25 16.80
N LEU A 80 -5.61 9.99 17.25
CA LEU A 80 -5.16 11.21 16.57
C LEU A 80 -4.64 10.92 15.16
N TYR A 81 -4.06 9.74 14.92
CA TYR A 81 -3.61 9.36 13.58
C TYR A 81 -4.79 9.22 12.62
N ASP A 82 -5.90 8.62 13.06
CA ASP A 82 -7.11 8.55 12.26
C ASP A 82 -7.71 9.94 11.99
N ASP A 83 -7.73 10.79 13.01
CA ASP A 83 -8.21 12.17 12.91
C ASP A 83 -7.36 13.05 11.98
N THR A 84 -6.11 12.68 11.70
CA THR A 84 -5.24 13.43 10.79
C THR A 84 -5.27 12.90 9.35
N MET A 85 -5.74 11.68 9.11
CA MET A 85 -5.78 11.09 7.76
C MET A 85 -6.51 11.97 6.72
N PRO A 86 -7.68 12.58 7.00
CA PRO A 86 -8.34 13.48 6.05
C PRO A 86 -7.50 14.73 5.73
N LEU A 87 -6.67 15.22 6.66
CA LEU A 87 -5.86 16.41 6.45
C LEU A 87 -4.73 16.19 5.44
N ILE A 88 -4.29 14.93 5.27
CA ILE A 88 -3.23 14.53 4.35
C ILE A 88 -3.77 13.88 3.06
N GLY A 89 -5.07 14.00 2.80
CA GLY A 89 -5.71 13.51 1.56
C GLY A 89 -6.10 12.03 1.60
N THR A 90 -6.08 11.40 2.77
CA THR A 90 -6.49 10.00 2.97
C THR A 90 -7.92 9.95 3.49
N ILE A 91 -8.79 9.26 2.76
CA ILE A 91 -10.19 9.04 3.11
C ILE A 91 -10.41 7.53 3.20
N VAL A 92 -10.40 7.03 4.44
CA VAL A 92 -10.56 5.61 4.77
C VAL A 92 -11.64 5.44 5.82
N ASP A 93 -12.27 4.27 5.81
CA ASP A 93 -13.03 3.81 6.96
C ASP A 93 -12.05 3.22 7.97
N CYS A 94 -12.04 3.74 9.20
CA CYS A 94 -11.25 3.26 10.35
C CYS A 94 -12.12 2.36 11.22
N GLU A 95 -11.59 1.24 11.67
CA GLU A 95 -12.33 0.26 12.48
C GLU A 95 -11.45 -0.28 13.63
N PRO A 96 -11.28 0.50 14.72
CA PRO A 96 -10.54 0.08 15.89
C PRO A 96 -11.31 -0.95 16.71
N ILE A 97 -10.72 -2.13 16.93
CA ILE A 97 -11.24 -3.17 17.82
C ILE A 97 -10.40 -3.23 19.08
N GLN A 98 -10.95 -2.66 20.16
CA GLN A 98 -10.30 -2.61 21.48
C GLN A 98 -10.75 -3.78 22.36
N PHE A 99 -9.83 -4.36 23.12
CA PHE A 99 -10.10 -5.43 24.09
C PHE A 99 -8.95 -5.59 25.09
N ASP A 100 -9.24 -6.20 26.24
CA ASP A 100 -8.24 -6.44 27.28
C ASP A 100 -7.77 -7.89 27.26
N PHE A 101 -6.46 -8.08 27.34
CA PHE A 101 -5.87 -9.41 27.45
C PHE A 101 -4.50 -9.35 28.14
N ASP A 102 -4.31 -10.24 29.10
CA ASP A 102 -3.03 -10.43 29.81
C ASP A 102 -2.49 -9.12 30.43
N ASN A 103 -3.37 -8.42 31.16
CA ASN A 103 -3.12 -7.13 31.83
C ASN A 103 -2.68 -5.99 30.88
N ARG A 104 -3.01 -6.11 29.59
CA ARG A 104 -2.77 -5.07 28.58
C ARG A 104 -4.06 -4.71 27.86
N HIS A 105 -4.12 -3.46 27.41
CA HIS A 105 -5.12 -2.96 26.48
C HIS A 105 -4.63 -3.20 25.06
N TRP A 106 -5.40 -3.92 24.27
CA TRP A 106 -5.07 -4.24 22.87
C TRP A 106 -5.94 -3.44 21.91
N LEU A 107 -5.35 -3.09 20.78
CA LEU A 107 -6.01 -2.48 19.65
C LEU A 107 -5.63 -3.25 18.38
N ILE A 108 -6.61 -3.88 17.76
CA ILE A 108 -6.47 -4.36 16.38
C ILE A 108 -7.33 -3.47 15.51
N GLU A 109 -6.72 -2.79 14.55
CA GLU A 109 -7.41 -1.82 13.73
C GLU A 109 -7.33 -2.16 12.25
N PHE A 110 -8.47 -1.97 11.57
CA PHE A 110 -8.59 -2.16 10.13
C PHE A 110 -8.90 -0.84 9.45
N TRP A 111 -8.16 -0.55 8.38
CA TRP A 111 -8.42 0.59 7.52
C TRP A 111 -8.71 0.13 6.10
N LYS A 112 -9.73 0.72 5.44
CA LYS A 112 -9.98 0.52 4.00
C LYS A 112 -10.42 1.82 3.33
N GLY A 113 -9.86 2.14 2.16
CA GLY A 113 -10.28 3.36 1.45
C GLY A 113 -9.32 3.86 0.38
N GLN A 114 -9.24 5.19 0.33
CA GLN A 114 -8.41 5.97 -0.60
C GLN A 114 -7.27 6.65 0.16
N TYR A 115 -6.06 6.20 -0.06
CA TYR A 115 -4.82 6.78 0.43
C TYR A 115 -4.26 7.71 -0.65
N GLY A 116 -4.76 8.94 -0.76
CA GLY A 116 -4.38 9.87 -1.81
C GLY A 116 -4.61 9.30 -3.22
N MET A 117 -3.53 8.94 -3.91
CA MET A 117 -3.57 8.37 -5.26
C MET A 117 -3.68 6.83 -5.31
N ALA A 118 -3.71 6.17 -4.16
CA ALA A 118 -3.84 4.72 -4.08
C ALA A 118 -5.14 4.30 -3.39
N SER A 119 -5.75 3.21 -3.85
CA SER A 119 -6.82 2.54 -3.11
C SER A 119 -6.24 1.31 -2.41
N GLY A 120 -6.65 1.06 -1.17
CA GLY A 120 -6.09 -0.05 -0.42
C GLY A 120 -6.65 -0.26 0.97
N CYS A 121 -5.87 -0.97 1.78
CA CYS A 121 -6.19 -1.27 3.17
C CYS A 121 -4.91 -1.41 4.02
N GLN A 122 -5.09 -1.22 5.32
CA GLN A 122 -4.07 -1.47 6.34
C GLN A 122 -4.70 -2.27 7.48
N ILE A 123 -3.89 -3.08 8.15
CA ILE A 123 -4.25 -3.85 9.33
C ILE A 123 -3.10 -3.69 10.32
N GLY A 124 -3.40 -3.27 11.54
CA GLY A 124 -2.41 -3.10 12.59
C GLY A 124 -2.83 -3.82 13.87
N VAL A 125 -1.85 -4.38 14.58
CA VAL A 125 -1.98 -5.04 15.87
C VAL A 125 -1.09 -4.31 16.86
N TYR A 126 -1.70 -3.74 17.89
CA TYR A 126 -1.04 -2.89 18.87
C TYR A 126 -1.49 -3.25 20.29
N SER A 127 -0.67 -2.92 21.27
CA SER A 127 -0.99 -3.08 22.69
C SER A 127 -0.37 -1.98 23.52
N THR A 128 -0.91 -1.75 24.72
CA THR A 128 -0.31 -0.88 25.72
C THR A 128 -0.58 -1.41 27.11
N SER A 129 0.38 -1.17 28.01
CA SER A 129 0.20 -1.36 29.46
C SER A 129 0.03 -0.02 30.18
N ASN A 130 0.09 1.09 29.44
CA ASN A 130 0.06 2.43 29.98
C ASN A 130 -1.38 2.90 30.16
N ASP A 131 -1.57 3.77 31.14
CA ASP A 131 -2.83 4.49 31.31
C ASP A 131 -3.08 5.45 30.14
N THR A 132 -4.34 5.88 29.99
CA THR A 132 -4.71 6.92 29.04
C THR A 132 -3.91 8.20 29.27
N ILE A 133 -3.26 8.69 28.23
CA ILE A 133 -2.50 9.95 28.25
C ILE A 133 -3.49 11.11 28.37
N LYS A 134 -3.22 12.01 29.32
CA LYS A 134 -4.00 13.23 29.55
C LYS A 134 -3.09 14.45 29.39
N GLY A 135 -2.80 14.82 28.14
CA GLY A 135 -1.90 15.92 27.80
C GLY A 135 -2.58 17.05 27.01
N PRO A 136 -1.98 18.25 26.96
CA PRO A 136 -2.41 19.30 26.03
C PRO A 136 -2.29 18.81 24.58
N GLY A 137 -3.41 18.74 23.87
CA GLY A 137 -3.44 18.35 22.45
C GLY A 137 -3.63 16.85 22.17
N PHE A 138 -3.60 15.97 23.18
CA PHE A 138 -3.94 14.56 23.04
C PHE A 138 -4.58 14.01 24.33
N HIS A 139 -5.77 13.43 24.19
CA HIS A 139 -6.46 12.71 25.24
C HIS A 139 -6.87 11.34 24.71
N GLY A 140 -6.17 10.30 25.12
CA GLY A 140 -6.39 8.96 24.59
C GLY A 140 -5.28 7.98 24.95
N SER A 141 -5.47 6.72 24.61
CA SER A 141 -4.42 5.72 24.75
C SER A 141 -3.49 5.75 23.55
N PHE A 142 -2.19 5.66 23.81
CA PHE A 142 -1.19 5.38 22.78
C PHE A 142 -0.83 3.89 22.85
N TYR A 143 -0.91 3.21 21.71
CA TYR A 143 -0.62 1.79 21.57
C TYR A 143 0.68 1.59 20.81
N GLU A 144 1.48 0.64 21.25
CA GLU A 144 2.75 0.29 20.63
C GLU A 144 2.61 -1.03 19.86
N SER A 145 3.50 -1.28 18.89
CA SER A 145 3.57 -2.63 18.31
C SER A 145 4.04 -3.61 19.38
N PRO A 146 3.34 -4.74 19.56
CA PRO A 146 3.77 -5.76 20.50
C PRO A 146 4.99 -6.49 19.94
N ASP A 147 5.55 -7.39 20.75
CA ASP A 147 6.66 -8.25 20.32
C ASP A 147 6.29 -9.07 19.08
N ASN A 148 7.28 -9.32 18.20
CA ASN A 148 7.10 -10.10 16.96
C ASN A 148 6.49 -11.51 17.20
N LYS A 149 6.67 -12.07 18.40
CA LYS A 149 6.10 -13.37 18.81
C LYS A 149 4.60 -13.31 19.08
N GLU A 150 4.09 -12.13 19.41
CA GLU A 150 2.69 -11.85 19.73
C GLU A 150 1.91 -11.34 18.50
N CYS A 151 2.60 -10.93 17.44
CA CYS A 151 1.96 -10.58 16.17
C CYS A 151 1.11 -11.74 15.61
N CYS A 152 -0.02 -11.37 15.02
CA CYS A 152 -0.87 -12.32 14.31
C CYS A 152 -0.26 -12.71 12.96
N PHE A 153 -0.61 -13.89 12.46
CA PHE A 153 -0.57 -14.10 11.01
C PHE A 153 -1.77 -13.37 10.41
N ILE A 154 -1.53 -12.40 9.54
CA ILE A 154 -2.55 -11.58 8.91
C ILE A 154 -2.70 -12.06 7.47
N SER A 155 -3.92 -12.40 7.08
CA SER A 155 -4.27 -12.55 5.68
C SER A 155 -5.48 -11.71 5.35
N TYR A 156 -5.50 -11.09 4.18
CA TYR A 156 -6.62 -10.26 3.79
C TYR A 156 -6.90 -10.30 2.30
N THR A 157 -8.13 -9.95 1.96
CA THR A 157 -8.57 -9.69 0.60
C THR A 157 -9.41 -8.42 0.59
N LEU A 158 -8.95 -7.43 -0.17
CA LEU A 158 -9.71 -6.22 -0.43
C LEU A 158 -10.45 -6.37 -1.76
N LYS A 159 -11.77 -6.19 -1.73
CA LYS A 159 -12.61 -6.21 -2.93
C LYS A 159 -13.18 -4.84 -3.21
N LYS A 160 -13.28 -4.50 -4.50
CA LYS A 160 -14.02 -3.35 -5.00
C LYS A 160 -15.15 -3.86 -5.90
N LYS A 161 -16.41 -3.58 -5.53
CA LYS A 161 -17.60 -4.04 -6.29
C LYS A 161 -17.48 -5.53 -6.71
N ASN A 162 -17.19 -6.40 -5.74
CA ASN A 162 -17.00 -7.86 -5.88
C ASN A 162 -15.73 -8.36 -6.62
N LYS A 163 -14.93 -7.47 -7.22
CA LYS A 163 -13.64 -7.85 -7.80
C LYS A 163 -12.53 -7.72 -6.76
N THR A 164 -11.67 -8.72 -6.66
CA THR A 164 -10.48 -8.65 -5.81
C THR A 164 -9.54 -7.57 -6.36
N LEU A 165 -9.21 -6.61 -5.51
CA LEU A 165 -8.25 -5.54 -5.79
C LEU A 165 -6.86 -5.90 -5.26
N LEU A 166 -6.81 -6.44 -4.04
CA LEU A 166 -5.58 -6.82 -3.34
C LEU A 166 -5.81 -8.12 -2.57
N SER A 167 -4.77 -8.94 -2.45
CA SER A 167 -4.77 -10.12 -1.60
C SER A 167 -3.36 -10.41 -1.12
N HIS A 168 -3.18 -10.49 0.19
CA HIS A 168 -1.87 -10.72 0.78
C HIS A 168 -1.99 -11.52 2.07
N ALA A 169 -0.88 -12.14 2.47
CA ALA A 169 -0.74 -12.82 3.74
C ALA A 169 0.70 -12.72 4.24
N SER A 170 0.88 -12.25 5.48
CA SER A 170 2.17 -12.11 6.13
C SER A 170 2.05 -12.35 7.64
N LYS A 171 3.17 -12.68 8.29
CA LYS A 171 3.24 -12.79 9.76
C LYS A 171 3.90 -11.54 10.31
N GLU A 172 3.10 -10.51 10.54
CA GLU A 172 3.57 -9.17 10.90
C GLU A 172 2.55 -8.51 11.85
N CYS A 173 2.99 -7.53 12.64
CA CYS A 173 2.08 -6.72 13.45
C CYS A 173 1.39 -5.62 12.64
N PHE A 174 1.92 -5.29 11.47
CA PHE A 174 1.33 -4.32 10.55
C PHE A 174 1.37 -4.90 9.13
N SER A 175 0.24 -4.86 8.43
CA SER A 175 0.17 -5.31 7.03
C SER A 175 -0.65 -4.33 6.20
N ALA A 176 -0.09 -3.91 5.06
CA ALA A 176 -0.70 -2.94 4.17
C ALA A 176 -0.69 -3.43 2.73
N GLY A 177 -1.68 -2.99 1.95
CA GLY A 177 -1.74 -3.21 0.52
C GLY A 177 -2.32 -1.98 -0.18
N LEU A 178 -1.65 -1.52 -1.24
CA LEU A 178 -1.99 -0.30 -1.97
C LEU A 178 -1.93 -0.51 -3.49
N LYS A 179 -3.01 -0.14 -4.19
CA LYS A 179 -3.11 -0.11 -5.65
C LYS A 179 -3.05 1.33 -6.15
N VAL A 180 -1.91 1.71 -6.72
CA VAL A 180 -1.67 3.08 -7.24
C VAL A 180 -2.52 3.36 -8.47
N GLY A 181 -3.07 4.57 -8.55
CA GLY A 181 -3.87 5.03 -9.69
C GLY A 181 -5.30 4.50 -9.70
N GLU A 182 -5.67 3.67 -8.72
CA GLU A 182 -7.04 3.20 -8.53
C GLU A 182 -7.79 4.16 -7.60
N PHE A 183 -8.89 4.74 -8.08
CA PHE A 183 -9.77 5.56 -7.25
C PHE A 183 -10.89 4.72 -6.66
N SER A 184 -11.15 4.81 -5.36
CA SER A 184 -12.27 4.15 -4.68
C SER A 184 -12.96 5.07 -3.67
N ASN A 185 -14.28 4.95 -3.58
CA ASN A 185 -15.01 5.39 -2.39
C ASN A 185 -14.90 4.28 -1.33
N PRO A 186 -14.66 4.57 -0.04
CA PRO A 186 -14.55 3.54 1.00
C PRO A 186 -15.76 2.60 1.09
N SER A 187 -16.96 3.14 0.88
CA SER A 187 -18.22 2.39 0.83
C SER A 187 -18.33 1.41 -0.34
N SER A 188 -17.48 1.53 -1.36
CA SER A 188 -17.41 0.59 -2.49
C SER A 188 -16.44 -0.58 -2.26
N LEU A 189 -15.71 -0.53 -1.12
CA LEU A 189 -14.72 -1.52 -0.73
C LEU A 189 -15.25 -2.44 0.37
N ALA A 190 -14.91 -3.72 0.25
CA ALA A 190 -15.13 -4.73 1.27
C ALA A 190 -13.80 -5.40 1.61
N LEU A 191 -13.40 -5.33 2.88
CA LEU A 191 -12.19 -5.95 3.38
C LEU A 191 -12.56 -7.23 4.14
N LYS A 192 -11.99 -8.35 3.72
CA LYS A 192 -12.03 -9.60 4.49
C LYS A 192 -10.67 -9.80 5.12
N VAL A 193 -10.59 -9.82 6.44
CA VAL A 193 -9.35 -10.09 7.19
C VAL A 193 -9.47 -11.43 7.89
N CYS A 194 -8.42 -12.24 7.90
CA CYS A 194 -8.32 -13.43 8.74
C CYS A 194 -7.04 -13.34 9.55
N LEU A 195 -7.21 -13.29 10.87
CA LEU A 195 -6.15 -13.22 11.86
C LEU A 195 -5.95 -14.59 12.48
N THR A 196 -4.74 -15.14 12.42
CA THR A 196 -4.35 -16.31 13.21
C THR A 196 -3.59 -15.85 14.44
N PHE A 197 -4.21 -15.98 15.60
CA PHE A 197 -3.63 -15.56 16.88
C PHE A 197 -2.57 -16.57 17.34
N PRO A 198 -1.37 -16.13 17.76
CA PRO A 198 -0.37 -17.03 18.34
C PRO A 198 -0.84 -17.59 19.69
N ASN A 199 -1.58 -16.80 20.46
CA ASN A 199 -2.19 -17.23 21.72
C ASN A 199 -3.70 -17.42 21.55
N LYS A 200 -4.16 -18.68 21.61
CA LYS A 200 -5.58 -19.03 21.46
C LYS A 200 -6.50 -18.36 22.49
N LYS A 201 -5.98 -18.01 23.67
CA LYS A 201 -6.79 -17.37 24.71
C LYS A 201 -7.19 -15.94 24.33
N MET A 202 -6.44 -15.30 23.44
CA MET A 202 -6.69 -13.94 22.95
C MET A 202 -7.88 -13.85 21.98
N VAL A 203 -8.28 -14.98 21.37
CA VAL A 203 -9.42 -15.07 20.46
C VAL A 203 -10.72 -14.62 21.13
N LEU A 204 -10.97 -15.05 22.37
CA LEU A 204 -12.22 -14.75 23.06
C LEU A 204 -12.33 -13.25 23.43
N PRO A 205 -11.32 -12.61 24.03
CA PRO A 205 -11.29 -11.15 24.22
C PRO A 205 -11.45 -10.37 22.91
N PHE A 206 -10.75 -10.75 21.83
CA PHE A 206 -10.90 -10.08 20.55
C PHE A 206 -12.32 -10.18 20.00
N VAL A 207 -12.96 -11.34 20.09
CA VAL A 207 -14.37 -11.52 19.73
C VAL A 207 -15.29 -10.68 20.63
N GLY A 208 -14.95 -10.52 21.92
CA GLY A 208 -15.59 -9.58 22.82
C GLY A 208 -15.50 -8.13 22.30
N GLY A 209 -14.31 -7.70 21.88
CA GLY A 209 -14.07 -6.40 21.25
C GLY A 209 -14.90 -6.19 19.98
N LEU A 210 -14.96 -7.20 19.08
CA LEU A 210 -15.82 -7.15 17.89
C LEU A 210 -17.30 -6.94 18.25
N LYS A 211 -17.81 -7.68 19.23
CA LYS A 211 -19.20 -7.53 19.69
C LYS A 211 -19.45 -6.16 20.31
N ALA A 212 -18.50 -5.65 21.11
CA ALA A 212 -18.58 -4.32 21.70
C ALA A 212 -18.58 -3.21 20.65
N ALA A 213 -17.82 -3.37 19.56
CA ALA A 213 -17.83 -2.47 18.41
C ALA A 213 -19.13 -2.54 17.59
N GLY A 214 -19.95 -3.57 17.76
CA GLY A 214 -21.27 -3.70 17.10
C GLY A 214 -21.36 -4.80 16.04
N TYR A 215 -20.33 -5.64 15.88
CA TYR A 215 -20.35 -6.72 14.88
C TYR A 215 -21.37 -7.80 15.21
N ALA A 216 -22.19 -8.13 14.20
CA ALA A 216 -23.12 -9.26 14.26
C ALA A 216 -22.41 -10.60 14.02
N ALA A 217 -23.03 -11.70 14.46
CA ALA A 217 -22.46 -13.04 14.37
C ALA A 217 -22.22 -13.55 12.93
N ASN A 218 -22.86 -12.96 11.93
CA ASN A 218 -22.65 -13.27 10.51
C ASN A 218 -21.55 -12.42 9.86
N GLU A 219 -21.02 -11.42 10.55
CA GLU A 219 -19.96 -10.53 10.06
C GLU A 219 -18.55 -11.00 10.46
N TYR A 220 -18.44 -12.06 11.25
CA TYR A 220 -17.18 -12.72 11.54
C TYR A 220 -17.36 -14.23 11.72
N ARG A 221 -16.25 -14.97 11.68
CA ARG A 221 -16.21 -16.41 11.89
C ARG A 221 -14.99 -16.78 12.72
N VAL A 222 -15.19 -17.62 13.74
CA VAL A 222 -14.13 -18.14 14.60
C VAL A 222 -13.88 -19.61 14.27
N LEU A 223 -12.61 -19.99 14.08
CA LEU A 223 -12.19 -21.38 13.89
C LEU A 223 -10.83 -21.61 14.55
N PHE A 224 -10.81 -22.30 15.69
CA PHE A 224 -9.62 -22.50 16.52
C PHE A 224 -8.94 -21.17 16.87
N HIS A 225 -7.74 -20.91 16.34
CA HIS A 225 -6.98 -19.69 16.56
C HIS A 225 -7.25 -18.62 15.50
N ASN A 226 -8.14 -18.90 14.54
CA ASN A 226 -8.41 -18.02 13.42
C ASN A 226 -9.71 -17.25 13.64
N VAL A 227 -9.65 -15.93 13.45
CA VAL A 227 -10.85 -15.08 13.40
C VAL A 227 -10.88 -14.40 12.03
N THR A 228 -11.90 -14.70 11.25
CA THR A 228 -12.18 -14.02 9.99
C THR A 228 -13.20 -12.91 10.23
N VAL A 229 -12.88 -11.68 9.86
CA VAL A 229 -13.75 -10.50 9.97
C VAL A 229 -14.13 -10.00 8.57
N HIS A 230 -15.40 -9.67 8.38
CA HIS A 230 -15.96 -9.13 7.14
C HIS A 230 -16.27 -7.64 7.29
N PHE A 231 -15.24 -6.80 7.16
CA PHE A 231 -15.34 -5.35 7.26
C PHE A 231 -15.87 -4.75 5.95
N THR A 232 -17.19 -4.58 5.87
CA THR A 232 -17.89 -4.02 4.70
C THR A 232 -18.31 -2.57 4.92
N LYS A 233 -18.80 -2.27 6.12
CA LYS A 233 -19.18 -0.95 6.61
C LYS A 233 -18.56 -0.76 7.99
N PRO A 234 -18.26 0.48 8.40
CA PRO A 234 -17.81 0.71 9.75
C PRO A 234 -18.93 0.57 10.77
N HIS A 235 -18.60 0.01 11.92
CA HIS A 235 -19.48 -0.01 13.09
C HIS A 235 -19.04 1.01 14.15
N THR A 236 -17.75 1.35 14.16
CA THR A 236 -17.21 2.42 15.00
C THR A 236 -17.38 3.81 14.37
N THR A 237 -17.41 4.82 15.23
CA THR A 237 -17.44 6.23 14.81
C THR A 237 -16.23 6.56 13.96
N GLN A 238 -16.46 7.22 12.82
CA GLN A 238 -15.39 7.66 11.93
C GLN A 238 -14.76 8.96 12.43
N PRO A 239 -13.50 9.25 12.03
CA PRO A 239 -12.77 10.42 12.51
C PRO A 239 -13.56 11.71 12.39
N ALA A 240 -13.55 12.54 13.44
CA ALA A 240 -14.40 13.74 13.51
C ALA A 240 -14.00 14.78 12.46
N SER A 241 -12.72 14.78 12.07
CA SER A 241 -12.18 15.60 10.99
C SER A 241 -12.71 15.20 9.60
N ARG A 242 -13.24 13.98 9.43
CA ARG A 242 -13.80 13.50 8.16
C ARG A 242 -15.24 14.01 7.97
N THR A 243 -15.40 15.32 7.79
CA THR A 243 -16.71 15.90 7.45
C THR A 243 -17.12 15.56 6.01
N ARG A 244 -18.43 15.51 5.72
CA ARG A 244 -18.94 15.21 4.36
C ARG A 244 -18.41 16.17 3.30
N VAL A 245 -18.28 17.45 3.63
CA VAL A 245 -17.78 18.49 2.70
C VAL A 245 -16.29 18.27 2.42
N GLN A 246 -15.50 18.08 3.47
CA GLN A 246 -14.07 17.83 3.34
C GLN A 246 -13.79 16.54 2.57
N GLU A 247 -14.50 15.46 2.90
CA GLU A 247 -14.42 14.19 2.17
C GLU A 247 -14.72 14.37 0.67
N ALA A 248 -15.77 15.11 0.32
CA ALA A 248 -16.13 15.34 -1.07
C ALA A 248 -15.04 16.09 -1.84
N ILE A 249 -14.46 17.15 -1.25
CA ILE A 249 -13.38 17.94 -1.86
C ILE A 249 -12.14 17.07 -2.05
N ILE A 250 -11.71 16.34 -1.02
CA ILE A 250 -10.52 15.49 -1.07
C ILE A 250 -10.71 14.38 -2.11
N GLN A 251 -11.86 13.70 -2.10
CA GLN A 251 -12.12 12.62 -3.06
C GLN A 251 -12.26 13.12 -4.49
N GLN A 252 -12.70 14.37 -4.72
CA GLN A 252 -12.67 14.98 -6.04
C GLN A 252 -11.22 15.16 -6.52
N GLY A 253 -10.33 15.64 -5.65
CA GLY A 253 -8.89 15.75 -5.91
C GLY A 253 -8.25 14.39 -6.21
N ASN A 254 -8.46 13.39 -5.34
CA ASN A 254 -7.96 12.03 -5.50
C ASN A 254 -8.43 11.42 -6.83
N ARG A 255 -9.72 11.59 -7.17
CA ARG A 255 -10.26 11.12 -8.45
C ARG A 255 -9.61 11.80 -9.64
N PHE A 256 -9.42 13.12 -9.58
CA PHE A 256 -8.76 13.88 -10.64
C PHE A 256 -7.33 13.38 -10.85
N ASP A 257 -6.57 13.19 -9.78
CA ASP A 257 -5.19 12.71 -9.83
C ASP A 257 -5.10 11.27 -10.36
N CYS A 258 -5.96 10.35 -9.93
CA CYS A 258 -6.04 9.00 -10.48
C CYS A 258 -6.38 8.99 -11.99
N ASN A 259 -7.33 9.84 -12.41
CA ASN A 259 -7.68 9.97 -13.83
C ASN A 259 -6.51 10.54 -14.65
N LYS A 260 -5.80 11.55 -14.13
CA LYS A 260 -4.61 12.12 -14.76
C LYS A 260 -3.50 11.08 -14.88
N TYR A 261 -3.26 10.30 -13.83
CA TYR A 261 -2.32 9.18 -13.82
C TYR A 261 -2.66 8.15 -14.90
N SER A 262 -3.92 7.71 -14.96
CA SER A 262 -4.36 6.74 -15.96
C SER A 262 -4.22 7.28 -17.39
N LYS A 263 -4.49 8.57 -17.62
CA LYS A 263 -4.39 9.19 -18.95
C LYS A 263 -2.94 9.31 -19.41
N LEU A 264 -2.04 9.78 -18.54
CA LEU A 264 -0.63 9.97 -18.86
C LEU A 264 0.11 8.64 -19.07
N THR A 265 -0.34 7.59 -18.40
CA THR A 265 0.37 6.30 -18.36
C THR A 265 -0.35 5.17 -19.11
N LYS A 266 -1.34 5.53 -19.96
CA LYS A 266 -2.20 4.59 -20.70
C LYS A 266 -1.47 3.56 -21.56
N ASN A 267 -0.24 3.87 -21.99
CA ASN A 267 0.57 3.02 -22.87
C ASN A 267 1.56 2.13 -22.09
N CYS A 268 1.63 2.26 -20.76
CA CYS A 268 2.48 1.44 -19.91
C CYS A 268 1.75 0.15 -19.53
N SER A 269 2.50 -0.95 -19.43
CA SER A 269 1.92 -2.26 -19.15
C SER A 269 1.62 -2.49 -17.66
N ASN A 270 2.45 -1.92 -16.78
CA ASN A 270 2.41 -2.16 -15.34
C ASN A 270 2.77 -0.90 -14.55
N THR A 271 2.47 -0.89 -13.26
CA THR A 271 2.64 0.26 -12.37
C THR A 271 4.09 0.72 -12.27
N LEU A 272 5.07 -0.19 -12.31
CA LEU A 272 6.48 0.19 -12.29
C LEU A 272 6.85 1.03 -13.53
N GLU A 273 6.45 0.61 -14.73
CA GLU A 273 6.63 1.41 -15.95
C GLU A 273 5.90 2.75 -15.88
N LYS A 274 4.67 2.76 -15.36
CA LYS A 274 3.88 3.98 -15.17
C LYS A 274 4.62 4.97 -14.28
N LEU A 275 5.24 4.51 -13.20
CA LEU A 275 5.99 5.34 -12.25
C LEU A 275 7.31 5.84 -12.82
N ILE A 276 8.05 5.01 -13.57
CA ILE A 276 9.26 5.44 -14.30
C ILE A 276 8.91 6.56 -15.27
N LEU A 277 7.83 6.40 -16.04
CA LEU A 277 7.37 7.42 -16.97
C LEU A 277 6.98 8.70 -16.21
N LEU A 278 6.14 8.56 -15.18
CA LEU A 278 5.60 9.68 -14.43
C LEU A 278 6.68 10.53 -13.77
N LYS A 279 7.71 9.90 -13.20
CA LYS A 279 8.86 10.59 -12.59
C LYS A 279 9.54 11.56 -13.57
N ASN A 280 9.53 11.24 -14.87
CA ASN A 280 10.13 12.08 -15.92
C ASN A 280 9.18 13.13 -16.49
N ILE A 281 7.89 12.81 -16.66
CA ILE A 281 6.95 13.70 -17.39
C ILE A 281 6.04 14.52 -16.47
N ASN A 282 5.88 14.13 -15.20
CA ASN A 282 5.02 14.81 -14.23
C ASN A 282 5.46 14.50 -12.80
N THR A 283 6.55 15.13 -12.35
CA THR A 283 7.12 14.92 -11.02
C THR A 283 6.14 15.26 -9.90
N GLU A 284 5.30 16.28 -10.06
CA GLU A 284 4.27 16.63 -9.05
C GLU A 284 3.29 15.47 -8.80
N LEU A 285 2.79 14.84 -9.85
CA LEU A 285 1.89 13.69 -9.71
C LEU A 285 2.63 12.47 -9.16
N TYR A 286 3.93 12.31 -9.47
CA TYR A 286 4.76 11.28 -8.86
C TYR A 286 4.93 11.48 -7.35
N GLU A 287 5.17 12.71 -6.89
CA GLU A 287 5.25 13.02 -5.45
C GLU A 287 3.92 12.73 -4.72
N LYS A 288 2.78 12.99 -5.37
CA LYS A 288 1.47 12.61 -4.81
C LYS A 288 1.31 11.08 -4.68
N VAL A 289 1.87 10.30 -5.61
CA VAL A 289 1.94 8.84 -5.42
C VAL A 289 2.77 8.51 -4.18
N LEU A 290 3.96 9.08 -4.02
CA LEU A 290 4.82 8.79 -2.86
C LEU A 290 4.15 9.11 -1.52
N LYS A 291 3.41 10.22 -1.45
CA LYS A 291 2.62 10.61 -0.26
C LYS A 291 1.51 9.62 0.09
N SER A 292 1.09 8.76 -0.84
CA SER A 292 0.09 7.71 -0.61
C SER A 292 0.61 6.54 0.24
N PHE A 293 1.93 6.36 0.33
CA PHE A 293 2.58 5.24 1.02
C PHE A 293 3.02 5.60 2.44
N TYR A 294 3.43 6.85 2.64
CA TYR A 294 3.90 7.34 3.90
C TYR A 294 3.88 8.88 3.88
N SER A 295 3.27 9.46 4.91
CA SER A 295 3.30 10.89 5.16
C SER A 295 4.06 11.10 6.46
N LYS A 296 5.23 11.75 6.39
CA LYS A 296 5.98 12.15 7.59
C LYS A 296 5.13 13.03 8.50
N GLU A 297 4.21 13.77 7.91
CA GLU A 297 3.26 14.63 8.59
C GLU A 297 2.29 13.84 9.49
N LEU A 298 1.93 12.60 9.13
CA LEU A 298 1.09 11.73 9.97
C LEU A 298 1.80 11.37 11.29
N TYR A 299 3.11 11.14 11.22
CA TYR A 299 3.91 10.65 12.36
C TYR A 299 4.81 11.73 12.96
N SER A 300 4.65 13.00 12.58
CA SER A 300 5.55 14.08 13.03
C SER A 300 5.51 14.29 14.54
N ASN A 301 4.38 13.96 15.16
CA ASN A 301 4.15 14.10 16.59
C ASN A 301 4.43 12.80 17.38
N TYR A 302 4.90 11.74 16.72
CA TYR A 302 5.18 10.45 17.34
C TYR A 302 6.07 10.60 18.59
N GLU A 303 7.26 11.20 18.44
CA GLU A 303 8.20 11.37 19.56
C GLU A 303 7.57 12.14 20.72
N THR A 304 6.71 13.12 20.46
CA THR A 304 6.04 13.86 21.54
C THR A 304 5.00 12.99 22.24
N ILE A 305 4.28 12.13 21.53
CA ILE A 305 3.18 11.34 22.10
C ILE A 305 3.70 10.05 22.76
N SER A 306 4.72 9.41 22.19
CA SER A 306 5.25 8.13 22.67
C SER A 306 5.98 8.23 24.02
N HIS A 307 6.44 9.44 24.41
CA HIS A 307 7.16 9.68 25.66
C HIS A 307 6.28 10.34 26.76
N LEU A 308 4.97 10.47 26.54
CA LEU A 308 3.99 11.00 27.51
C LEU A 308 3.30 9.88 28.30
#